data_AF-A0AAJ1B2X6-F1
#
_entry.id   AF-A0AAJ1B2X6-F1
#
_cell.length_a   1.000
_cell.length_b   1.000
_cell.length_c   1.000
_cell.angle_alpha   90.00
_cell.angle_beta   90.00
_cell.angle_gamma   90.00
#
_symmetry.space_group_name_H-M   'P 1'
#
loop_
_entity.id
_entity.type
_entity.pdbx_description
1 polymer ?
#
loop_
_entity_poly.entity_id
_entity_poly.type
_entity_poly.pdbx_seq_one_letter_code
_entity_poly.pdbx_strand_id
1 'polypeptide(L)' 'GKLMPPLSSIEGMGDKAADAVEMAAADGPYLSKDDFRQRTKVSKTVIDFMADLGMFGDLPATNQLSLFAFS' A
#
# COMPACT_ATOMS: atom_id res chain seq x y z
N GLY A 1 18.02 -10.06 12.05
CA GLY A 1 17.49 -9.58 10.76
C GLY A 1 16.09 -10.12 10.59
N LYS A 2 15.14 -9.28 10.17
CA LYS A 2 13.81 -9.75 9.76
C LYS A 2 13.83 -9.86 8.24
N LEU A 3 13.82 -11.09 7.73
CA LEU A 3 13.59 -11.36 6.32
C LEU A 3 12.11 -11.08 6.04
N MET A 4 11.85 -10.13 5.15
CA MET A 4 10.51 -9.88 4.66
C MET A 4 10.14 -11.05 3.71
N PRO A 5 9.06 -11.80 3.97
CA PRO A 5 8.64 -12.85 3.06
C PRO A 5 8.30 -12.24 1.68
N PRO A 6 8.48 -12.99 0.58
CA PRO A 6 8.09 -12.51 -0.74
C PRO A 6 6.58 -12.21 -0.74
N LEU A 7 6.17 -11.16 -1.44
CA LEU A 7 4.79 -10.69 -1.51
C LEU A 7 3.80 -11.81 -1.93
N SER A 8 4.27 -12.77 -2.73
CA SER A 8 3.55 -13.98 -3.14
C SER A 8 3.25 -14.99 -2.03
N SER A 9 3.92 -14.88 -0.87
CA SER A 9 3.63 -15.71 0.32
C SER A 9 2.52 -15.13 1.20
N ILE A 10 1.98 -13.96 0.87
CA ILE A 10 0.84 -13.38 1.60
C ILE A 10 -0.44 -14.02 1.06
N GLU A 11 -1.11 -14.81 1.91
CA GLU A 11 -2.38 -15.45 1.58
C GLU A 11 -3.41 -14.39 1.14
N GLY A 12 -3.82 -14.43 -0.14
CA GLY A 12 -4.72 -13.45 -0.75
C GLY A 12 -4.05 -12.35 -1.60
N MET A 13 -2.71 -12.29 -1.66
CA MET A 13 -1.96 -11.51 -2.65
C MET A 13 -1.72 -12.40 -3.88
N GLY A 14 -2.67 -12.42 -4.82
CA GLY A 14 -2.47 -13.12 -6.08
C GLY A 14 -1.34 -12.50 -6.90
N ASP A 15 -0.74 -13.26 -7.83
CA ASP A 15 0.40 -12.82 -8.66
C ASP A 15 0.18 -11.43 -9.30
N LYS A 16 -1.04 -11.17 -9.79
CA LYS A 16 -1.43 -9.88 -10.40
C LYS A 16 -1.39 -8.69 -9.44
N ALA A 17 -1.58 -8.92 -8.14
CA ALA A 17 -1.53 -7.86 -7.14
C ALA A 17 -0.08 -7.47 -6.84
N ALA A 18 0.86 -8.43 -6.85
CA ALA A 18 2.28 -8.15 -6.73
C ALA A 18 2.79 -7.30 -7.91
N ASP A 19 2.43 -7.68 -9.14
CA ASP A 19 2.77 -6.90 -10.35
C ASP A 19 2.19 -5.48 -10.28
N ALA A 20 0.95 -5.33 -9.81
CA ALA A 20 0.30 -4.03 -9.68
C ALA A 20 0.95 -3.14 -8.61
N VAL A 21 1.46 -3.73 -7.52
CA VAL A 21 2.26 -3.01 -6.51
C VAL A 21 3.56 -2.51 -7.12
N GLU A 22 4.28 -3.34 -7.87
CA GLU A 22 5.53 -2.95 -8.53
C GLU A 22 5.30 -1.83 -9.56
N MET A 23 4.29 -1.96 -10.41
CA MET A 23 3.94 -0.92 -11.39
C MET A 23 3.52 0.39 -10.72
N ALA A 24 2.67 0.33 -9.68
CA ALA A 24 2.25 1.54 -8.98
C ALA A 24 3.41 2.16 -8.16
N ALA A 25 4.37 1.39 -7.68
CA ALA A 25 5.55 1.95 -7.04
C ALA A 25 6.37 2.80 -8.04
N ALA A 26 6.33 2.47 -9.33
CA ALA A 26 7.03 3.20 -10.38
C ALA A 26 6.42 4.58 -10.71
N ASP A 27 5.10 4.79 -10.59
CA ASP A 27 4.52 6.14 -10.84
C ASP A 27 4.72 7.13 -9.68
N GLY A 28 5.45 6.74 -8.64
CA GLY A 28 5.83 7.61 -7.53
C GLY A 28 5.14 7.28 -6.20
N PRO A 29 5.51 8.01 -5.14
CA PRO A 29 5.12 7.69 -3.76
C PRO A 29 3.61 7.75 -3.54
N TYR A 30 3.10 6.85 -2.71
CA TYR A 30 1.70 6.83 -2.32
C TYR A 30 1.37 7.94 -1.32
N LEU A 31 0.15 8.47 -1.41
CA LEU A 31 -0.34 9.53 -0.52
C LEU A 31 -1.05 9.00 0.73
N SER A 32 -1.68 7.83 0.62
CA SER A 32 -2.36 7.14 1.71
C SER A 32 -2.49 5.64 1.46
N LYS A 33 -2.90 4.87 2.47
CA LYS A 33 -3.22 3.44 2.31
C LYS A 33 -4.40 3.23 1.33
N ASP A 34 -5.35 4.15 1.28
CA ASP A 34 -6.44 4.13 0.30
C ASP A 34 -5.94 4.38 -1.13
N ASP A 35 -4.99 5.31 -1.31
CA ASP A 35 -4.33 5.54 -2.61
C ASP A 35 -3.57 4.28 -3.08
N PHE A 36 -2.82 3.66 -2.17
CA PHE A 36 -2.19 2.36 -2.42
C PHE A 36 -3.23 1.31 -2.86
N ARG A 37 -4.37 1.20 -2.14
CA ARG A 37 -5.44 0.26 -2.50
C ARG A 37 -6.01 0.51 -3.88
N GLN A 38 -6.28 1.76 -4.22
CA GLN A 38 -6.87 2.14 -5.51
C GLN A 38 -5.94 1.82 -6.68
N ARG A 39 -4.64 2.09 -6.53
CA ARG A 39 -3.63 1.90 -7.59
C ARG A 39 -3.27 0.43 -7.78
N THR A 40 -3.13 -0.32 -6.69
CA THR A 40 -2.63 -1.71 -6.73
C THR A 40 -3.75 -2.74 -6.81
N LYS A 41 -5.00 -2.36 -6.51
CA LYS A 41 -6.17 -3.26 -6.39
C LYS A 41 -5.98 -4.39 -5.37
N VAL A 42 -5.01 -4.25 -4.48
CA VAL A 42 -4.77 -5.18 -3.37
C VAL A 42 -5.96 -5.13 -2.40
N SER A 43 -6.33 -6.28 -1.82
CA SER A 43 -7.45 -6.35 -0.89
C SER A 43 -7.12 -5.66 0.44
N LYS A 44 -8.15 -5.20 1.17
CA LYS A 44 -7.96 -4.56 2.48
C LYS A 44 -7.19 -5.47 3.46
N THR A 45 -7.49 -6.76 3.49
CA THR A 45 -6.81 -7.73 4.37
C THR A 45 -5.31 -7.78 4.13
N VAL A 46 -4.87 -7.74 2.87
CA VAL A 46 -3.45 -7.74 2.52
C VAL A 46 -2.80 -6.40 2.89
N ILE A 47 -3.50 -5.27 2.71
CA ILE A 47 -3.02 -3.95 3.13
C ILE A 47 -2.87 -3.87 4.64
N ASP A 48 -3.84 -4.38 5.40
CA ASP A 48 -3.78 -4.42 6.86
C ASP A 48 -2.58 -5.28 7.32
N PHE A 49 -2.35 -6.44 6.67
CA PHE A 49 -1.17 -7.27 6.93
C PHE A 49 0.16 -6.55 6.61
N MET A 50 0.27 -5.88 5.46
CA MET A 50 1.44 -5.08 5.10
C MET A 50 1.66 -3.91 6.08
N ALA A 51 0.58 -3.34 6.62
CA ALA A 51 0.66 -2.31 7.66
C ALA A 51 1.18 -2.87 8.98
N ASP A 52 0.72 -4.06 9.39
CA ASP A 52 1.20 -4.75 10.59
C ASP A 52 2.68 -5.14 10.49
N LEU A 53 3.17 -5.40 9.27
CA LEU A 53 4.60 -5.58 8.98
C LEU A 53 5.41 -4.26 8.99
N GLY A 54 4.74 -3.11 9.12
CA GLY A 54 5.36 -1.79 9.12
C GLY A 54 5.75 -1.27 7.74
N MET A 55 5.23 -1.84 6.65
CA MET A 55 5.64 -1.48 5.28
C MET A 55 5.16 -0.08 4.85
N PHE A 56 4.13 0.46 5.50
CA PHE A 56 3.58 1.77 5.19
C PHE A 56 4.13 2.91 6.05
N GLY A 57 4.95 2.63 7.08
CA GLY A 57 5.47 3.65 7.99
C GLY A 57 4.35 4.56 8.54
N ASP A 58 4.52 5.87 8.40
CA ASP A 58 3.58 6.91 8.85
C ASP A 58 2.51 7.27 7.79
N LEU A 59 2.36 6.47 6.74
CA LEU A 59 1.40 6.74 5.67
C LEU A 59 -0.04 6.77 6.24
N PRO A 60 -0.79 7.87 6.05
CA PRO A 60 -2.13 8.00 6.60
C PRO A 60 -3.09 6.99 5.98
N ALA A 61 -4.17 6.67 6.70
CA ALA A 61 -5.18 5.73 6.20
C ALA A 61 -5.88 6.26 4.92
N THR A 62 -6.16 7.55 4.86
CA THR A 62 -6.89 8.19 3.76
C THR A 62 -6.22 9.50 3.32
N ASN A 63 -6.49 9.92 2.09
CA ASN A 63 -6.10 11.26 1.61
C ASN A 63 -7.02 12.30 2.28
N GLN A 64 -6.58 12.88 3.40
CA GLN A 64 -7.26 14.01 4.01
C GLN A 64 -6.96 15.28 3.18
N LEU A 65 -7.82 15.59 2.22
CA LEU A 65 -7.83 16.92 1.59
C LEU A 65 -8.29 17.94 2.64
N SER A 66 -7.34 18.55 3.33
CA SER A 66 -7.64 19.71 4.16
C SER A 66 -7.97 20.88 3.25
N LEU A 67 -9.20 21.39 3.34
CA LEU A 67 -9.72 22.53 2.55
C LEU A 67 -8.95 23.86 2.79
N PHE A 68 -7.88 23.84 3.58
CA PHE A 68 -7.07 24.99 4.00
C PHE A 68 -5.58 24.86 3.67
N ALA A 69 -5.16 23.93 2.79
CA ALA A 69 -3.75 23.82 2.38
C ALA A 69 -3.26 25.00 1.49
N PHE A 70 -4.15 25.96 1.18
CA PHE A 70 -3.82 27.23 0.53
C PHE A 70 -4.22 28.39 1.45
N SER A 71 -3.37 28.71 2.43
CA SER A 71 -3.39 30.02 3.11
C SER A 71 -1.99 30.57 3.19
#